data_AF-A0A3D3KMS5-F1
#
_entry.id   AF-A0A3D3KMS5-F1
#
_cell.length_a   1.000
_cell.length_b   1.000
_cell.length_c   1.000
_cell.angle_alpha   90.00
_cell.angle_beta   90.00
_cell.angle_gamma   90.00
#
_symmetry.space_group_name_H-M   'P 1'
#
loop_
_entity.id
_entity.type
_entity.pdbx_description
1 polymer ?
#
loop_
_entity_poly.entity_id
_entity_poly.type
_entity_poly.pdbx_seq_one_letter_code
_entity_poly.pdbx_strand_id
1 'polypeptide(L)'
;LAVRLDSGNLLELSKEVRNILDNDGLTHVKIMASGDLNEYLIDDLLTQGAPIDIFGVGTEMVTSKDQPALGGIYKLVEQDKGGMAIPRMKFSEDKVFYPSTKQVCRFSTENGIYTHDLLCLEDEACGGVPLLERVMEDGDIVINLPDIKVIHDRARESIAHLPQKFKDIKNTHTYTVKKSKRLQELKKHTEKGLREAANKPQKAAIVKK
;
A
#
# COMPACT_ATOMS: atom_id res chain seq x y z
N LEU A 1 23.88 6.78 -27.02
CA LEU A 1 23.96 8.19 -26.58
C LEU A 1 22.55 8.74 -26.39
N ALA A 2 22.38 9.76 -25.58
CA ALA A 2 21.11 10.46 -25.42
C ALA A 2 21.33 11.98 -25.32
N VAL A 3 20.36 12.76 -25.78
CA VAL A 3 20.25 14.20 -25.51
C VAL A 3 19.21 14.43 -24.42
N ARG A 4 19.42 15.45 -23.56
CA ARG A 4 18.53 15.74 -22.44
C ARG A 4 17.81 17.07 -22.63
N LEU A 5 16.50 17.05 -22.46
CA LEU A 5 15.63 18.21 -22.33
C LEU A 5 15.29 18.40 -20.85
N ASP A 6 15.51 19.60 -20.31
CA ASP A 6 15.30 19.89 -18.89
C ASP A 6 14.39 21.10 -18.61
N SER A 7 13.88 21.74 -19.66
CA SER A 7 13.06 22.95 -19.58
C SER A 7 12.29 23.18 -20.89
N GLY A 8 11.36 24.15 -20.87
CA GLY A 8 10.55 24.52 -22.04
C GLY A 8 9.37 23.59 -22.31
N ASN A 9 8.76 23.71 -23.50
CA ASN A 9 7.67 22.84 -23.92
C ASN A 9 8.23 21.48 -24.39
N LEU A 10 8.27 20.51 -23.48
CA LEU A 10 8.86 19.19 -23.73
C LEU A 10 8.24 18.45 -24.92
N LEU A 11 6.95 18.65 -25.20
CA LEU A 11 6.27 18.02 -26.35
C LEU A 11 6.78 18.57 -27.68
N GLU A 12 6.85 19.89 -27.81
CA GLU A 12 7.33 20.56 -29.02
C GLU A 12 8.82 20.31 -29.22
N LEU A 13 9.61 20.54 -28.17
CA LEU A 13 11.07 20.38 -28.20
C LEU A 13 11.48 18.94 -28.51
N SER A 14 10.81 17.93 -27.96
CA SER A 14 11.14 16.54 -28.28
C SER A 14 10.90 16.22 -29.75
N LYS A 15 9.82 16.72 -30.36
CA LYS A 15 9.54 16.54 -31.80
C LYS A 15 10.56 17.26 -32.67
N GLU A 16 10.92 18.49 -32.34
CA GLU A 16 11.95 19.25 -33.06
C GLU A 16 13.32 18.55 -32.99
N VAL A 17 13.73 18.14 -31.79
CA VAL A 17 15.01 17.45 -31.59
C VAL A 17 15.01 16.10 -32.30
N ARG A 18 13.90 15.36 -32.28
CA ARG A 18 13.77 14.10 -33.02
C ARG A 18 13.96 14.32 -34.52
N ASN A 19 13.32 15.35 -35.09
CA ASN A 19 13.48 15.70 -36.50
C ASN A 19 14.92 16.07 -36.86
N ILE A 20 15.60 16.86 -36.03
CA ILE A 20 17.01 17.22 -36.24
C ILE A 20 17.88 15.97 -36.28
N LEU A 21 17.75 15.11 -35.27
CA LEU A 21 18.53 13.88 -35.18
C LEU A 21 18.25 12.94 -36.36
N ASP A 22 16.99 12.78 -36.76
CA ASP A 22 16.61 11.87 -37.84
C ASP A 22 17.09 12.35 -39.21
N ASN A 23 17.05 13.66 -39.46
CA ASN A 23 17.58 14.27 -40.69
C ASN A 23 19.10 14.05 -40.84
N ASP A 24 19.82 13.94 -39.73
CA ASP A 24 21.25 13.64 -39.69
C ASP A 24 21.56 12.14 -39.59
N GLY A 25 20.54 11.27 -39.71
CA GLY A 25 20.69 9.81 -39.62
C GLY A 25 20.96 9.28 -38.21
N LEU A 26 20.77 10.09 -37.17
CA LEU A 26 21.02 9.79 -35.75
C LEU A 26 19.79 9.20 -35.04
N THR A 27 19.05 8.32 -35.73
CA THR A 27 17.82 7.66 -35.21
C THR A 27 18.04 6.84 -33.94
N HIS A 28 19.28 6.40 -33.70
CA HIS A 28 19.69 5.64 -32.52
C HIS A 28 19.95 6.50 -31.27
N VAL A 29 20.05 7.82 -31.41
CA VAL A 29 20.25 8.75 -30.28
C VAL A 29 18.93 8.92 -29.56
N LYS A 30 18.92 8.61 -28.26
CA LYS A 30 17.72 8.71 -27.42
C LYS A 30 17.44 10.14 -26.96
N ILE A 31 16.20 10.43 -26.61
CA ILE A 31 15.78 11.69 -25.99
C ILE A 31 15.38 11.40 -24.54
N MET A 32 15.99 12.13 -23.61
CA MET A 32 15.65 12.10 -22.20
C MET A 32 14.96 13.42 -21.81
N ALA A 33 13.87 13.35 -21.06
CA ALA A 33 13.25 14.52 -20.45
C ALA A 33 13.40 14.50 -18.93
N SER A 34 13.59 15.67 -18.35
CA SER A 34 13.59 15.90 -16.90
C SER A 34 13.05 17.29 -16.58
N GLY A 35 12.75 17.58 -15.32
CA GLY A 35 12.23 18.88 -14.89
C GLY A 35 10.72 18.84 -14.64
N ASP A 36 10.34 18.97 -13.37
CA ASP A 36 8.95 19.03 -12.88
C ASP A 36 7.98 17.98 -13.47
N LEU A 37 8.51 16.79 -13.75
CA LEU A 37 7.72 15.64 -14.22
C LEU A 37 6.97 14.98 -13.07
N ASN A 38 5.75 14.55 -13.35
CA ASN A 38 4.97 13.59 -12.56
C ASN A 38 4.28 12.59 -13.50
N GLU A 39 3.59 11.60 -12.95
CA GLU A 39 2.91 10.54 -13.70
C GLU A 39 1.84 11.09 -14.67
N TYR A 40 1.16 12.18 -14.33
CA TYR A 40 0.13 12.79 -15.16
C TYR A 40 0.72 13.49 -16.38
N LEU A 41 1.78 14.27 -16.18
CA LEU A 41 2.48 14.95 -17.27
C LEU A 41 3.17 13.95 -18.20
N ILE A 42 3.73 12.87 -17.65
CA ILE A 42 4.31 11.79 -18.45
C ILE A 42 3.23 11.11 -19.31
N ASP A 43 2.07 10.78 -18.72
CA ASP A 43 0.94 10.19 -19.46
C ASP A 43 0.44 11.12 -20.59
N ASP A 44 0.34 12.42 -20.33
CA ASP A 44 -0.05 13.42 -21.33
C ASP A 44 0.98 13.54 -22.47
N LEU A 45 2.28 13.53 -22.16
CA LEU A 45 3.35 13.56 -23.17
C LEU A 45 3.33 12.32 -24.06
N LEU A 46 3.18 11.14 -23.46
CA LEU A 46 3.08 9.88 -24.19
C LEU A 46 1.83 9.83 -25.07
N THR A 47 0.67 10.24 -24.54
CA THR A 47 -0.60 10.29 -25.28
C THR A 47 -0.53 11.24 -26.48
N GLN A 48 0.19 12.36 -26.35
CA GLN A 48 0.40 13.33 -27.43
C GLN A 48 1.53 12.95 -28.41
N GLY A 49 2.13 11.77 -28.23
CA GLY A 49 3.17 11.24 -29.11
C GLY A 49 4.50 12.00 -29.00
N ALA A 50 4.88 12.44 -27.80
CA ALA A 50 6.21 12.98 -27.57
C ALA A 50 7.28 11.89 -27.79
N PRO A 51 8.27 12.07 -28.68
CA PRO A 51 9.34 11.10 -28.89
C PRO A 51 10.38 11.19 -27.77
N ILE A 52 10.02 10.77 -26.56
CA ILE A 52 10.89 10.74 -25.38
C ILE A 52 11.09 9.29 -24.95
N ASP A 53 12.35 8.87 -24.81
CA ASP A 53 12.74 7.50 -24.47
C ASP A 53 12.94 7.29 -22.96
N ILE A 54 13.30 8.35 -22.24
CA ILE A 54 13.74 8.28 -20.83
C ILE A 54 13.14 9.47 -20.07
N PHE A 55 12.52 9.21 -18.92
CA PHE A 55 12.01 10.25 -18.02
C PHE A 55 12.81 10.27 -16.71
N GLY A 56 13.39 11.41 -16.39
CA GLY A 56 14.06 11.68 -15.12
C GLY A 56 13.12 12.43 -14.18
N VAL A 57 12.54 11.72 -13.22
CA VAL A 57 11.63 12.29 -12.20
C VAL A 57 12.41 12.58 -10.91
N GLY A 58 12.28 13.79 -10.39
CA GLY A 58 12.99 14.24 -9.19
C GLY A 58 12.06 14.46 -8.01
N THR A 59 11.82 15.72 -7.67
CA THR A 59 11.09 16.18 -6.48
C THR A 59 9.75 15.48 -6.28
N GLU A 60 8.90 15.43 -7.31
CA GLU A 60 7.56 14.83 -7.24
C GLU A 60 7.58 13.39 -6.69
N MET A 61 8.49 12.56 -7.21
CA MET A 61 8.64 11.15 -6.80
C MET A 61 9.30 11.01 -5.43
N VAL A 62 10.36 11.77 -5.14
CA VAL A 62 11.15 11.61 -3.90
C VAL A 62 10.37 12.10 -2.68
N THR A 63 9.56 13.15 -2.84
CA THR A 63 8.83 13.74 -1.72
C THR A 63 7.39 13.26 -1.61
N SER A 64 6.89 12.48 -2.59
CA SER A 64 5.46 12.15 -2.73
C SER A 64 4.61 13.41 -2.58
N LYS A 65 4.86 14.42 -3.42
CA LYS A 65 4.46 15.82 -3.17
C LYS A 65 2.95 16.00 -2.94
N ASP A 66 2.14 15.20 -3.60
CA ASP A 66 0.67 15.17 -3.49
C ASP A 66 0.19 14.57 -2.15
N GLN A 67 0.90 13.57 -1.63
CA GLN A 67 0.63 12.93 -0.34
C GLN A 67 1.93 12.56 0.40
N PRO A 68 2.62 13.55 1.03
CA PRO A 68 3.97 13.36 1.58
C PRO A 68 4.01 12.54 2.88
N ALA A 69 2.85 12.12 3.38
CA ALA A 69 2.73 11.37 4.63
C ALA A 69 1.81 10.15 4.44
N LEU A 70 2.31 8.99 4.87
CA LEU A 70 1.51 7.78 5.01
C LEU A 70 0.79 7.79 6.37
N GLY A 71 -0.51 7.56 6.37
CA GLY A 71 -1.36 7.51 7.58
C GLY A 71 -1.18 6.27 8.46
N GLY A 72 0.01 5.69 8.51
CA GLY A 72 0.31 4.48 9.29
C GLY A 72 0.10 4.69 10.79
N ILE A 73 -0.45 3.67 11.46
CA ILE A 73 -0.73 3.72 12.91
C ILE A 73 -0.36 2.40 13.57
N TYR A 74 0.13 2.49 14.82
CA TYR A 74 0.35 1.35 15.69
C TYR A 74 -0.72 1.30 16.79
N LYS A 75 -1.30 0.12 17.03
CA LYS A 75 -2.38 -0.09 18.02
C LYS A 75 -2.22 -1.42 18.74
N LEU A 76 -2.40 -1.40 20.06
CA LEU A 76 -2.56 -2.62 20.86
C LEU A 76 -3.90 -3.28 20.50
N VAL A 77 -3.86 -4.54 20.10
CA VAL A 77 -5.04 -5.33 19.70
C VAL A 77 -5.35 -6.46 20.68
N GLU A 78 -4.36 -6.89 21.46
CA GLU A 78 -4.49 -7.96 22.44
C GLU A 78 -3.50 -7.74 23.58
N GLN A 79 -3.83 -8.23 24.76
CA GLN A 79 -2.95 -8.21 25.92
C GLN A 79 -2.98 -9.58 26.60
N ASP A 80 -1.82 -10.18 26.84
CA ASP A 80 -1.74 -11.35 27.74
C ASP A 80 -1.91 -10.89 29.19
N LYS A 81 -2.76 -11.60 29.94
CA LYS A 81 -2.88 -11.44 31.38
C LYS A 81 -2.87 -12.80 32.07
N GLY A 82 -1.68 -13.29 32.38
CA GLY A 82 -1.49 -14.55 33.10
C GLY A 82 -1.79 -15.76 32.22
N GLY A 83 -1.38 -15.72 30.95
CA GLY A 83 -1.64 -16.78 29.96
C GLY A 83 -3.02 -16.71 29.32
N MET A 84 -3.80 -15.67 29.62
CA MET A 84 -5.10 -15.42 29.00
C MET A 84 -5.00 -14.24 28.04
N ALA A 85 -5.26 -14.49 26.75
CA ALA A 85 -5.38 -13.47 25.73
C ALA A 85 -6.63 -12.61 25.97
N ILE A 86 -6.44 -11.32 26.21
CA ILE A 86 -7.52 -10.34 26.41
C ILE A 86 -7.59 -9.43 25.17
N PRO A 87 -8.67 -9.52 24.38
CA PRO A 87 -8.90 -8.64 23.23
C PRO A 87 -8.92 -7.16 23.64
N ARG A 88 -8.22 -6.30 22.89
CA ARG A 88 -8.17 -4.84 23.09
C ARG A 88 -8.67 -4.10 21.85
N MET A 89 -9.46 -3.07 22.08
CA MET A 89 -10.00 -2.21 21.04
C MET A 89 -10.18 -0.80 21.57
N LYS A 90 -9.85 0.20 20.76
CA LYS A 90 -10.24 1.59 21.00
C LYS A 90 -11.53 1.87 20.25
N PHE A 91 -12.49 2.49 20.93
CA PHE A 91 -13.69 3.04 20.31
C PHE A 91 -13.52 4.53 20.10
N SER A 92 -13.83 4.97 18.89
CA SER A 92 -14.14 6.36 18.55
C SER A 92 -15.24 6.29 17.51
N GLU A 93 -16.18 7.23 17.55
CA GLU A 93 -17.38 7.23 16.70
C GLU A 93 -17.04 7.06 15.20
N ASP A 94 -15.88 7.57 14.75
CA ASP A 94 -15.48 7.56 13.34
C ASP A 94 -14.42 6.51 12.94
N LYS A 95 -13.86 5.73 13.88
CA LYS A 95 -12.78 4.76 13.56
C LYS A 95 -13.03 3.38 14.16
N VAL A 96 -13.18 2.40 13.27
CA VAL A 96 -13.39 0.99 13.63
C VAL A 96 -12.06 0.25 13.61
N PHE A 97 -11.57 -0.14 14.78
CA PHE A 97 -10.41 -1.04 14.93
C PHE A 97 -10.88 -2.47 15.20
N TYR A 98 -10.08 -3.47 14.85
CA TYR A 98 -10.44 -4.87 15.11
C TYR A 98 -9.56 -5.46 16.22
N PRO A 99 -10.14 -6.09 17.25
CA PRO A 99 -9.37 -6.66 18.35
C PRO A 99 -8.61 -7.94 17.94
N SER A 100 -7.78 -8.43 18.86
CA SER A 100 -6.98 -9.67 18.81
C SER A 100 -5.94 -9.75 17.69
N THR A 101 -5.08 -10.78 17.74
CA THR A 101 -4.15 -11.10 16.66
C THR A 101 -4.92 -11.52 15.40
N LYS A 102 -4.39 -11.14 14.24
CA LYS A 102 -5.10 -11.25 12.96
C LYS A 102 -4.16 -11.66 11.85
N GLN A 103 -4.72 -12.31 10.84
CA GLN A 103 -4.08 -12.58 9.55
C GLN A 103 -4.84 -11.86 8.43
N VAL A 104 -4.12 -11.49 7.37
CA VAL A 104 -4.69 -11.01 6.10
C VAL A 104 -4.47 -12.10 5.06
N CYS A 105 -5.54 -12.56 4.42
CA CYS A 105 -5.44 -13.57 3.37
C CYS A 105 -5.95 -13.04 2.03
N ARG A 106 -5.16 -13.23 0.98
CA ARG A 106 -5.48 -12.82 -0.38
C ARG A 106 -6.17 -13.93 -1.14
N PHE A 107 -7.26 -13.57 -1.81
CA PHE A 107 -7.98 -14.45 -2.71
C PHE A 107 -7.78 -14.03 -4.16
N SER A 108 -7.57 -15.03 -5.01
CA SER A 108 -7.37 -14.84 -6.44
C SER A 108 -8.36 -15.66 -7.25
N THR A 109 -8.56 -15.29 -8.50
CA THR A 109 -9.17 -16.16 -9.49
C THR A 109 -8.24 -17.33 -9.82
N GLU A 110 -8.74 -18.33 -10.56
CA GLU A 110 -7.93 -19.45 -11.07
C GLU A 110 -6.74 -18.96 -11.93
N ASN A 111 -6.88 -17.81 -12.58
CA ASN A 111 -5.82 -17.18 -13.39
C ASN A 111 -4.88 -16.28 -12.57
N GLY A 112 -4.91 -16.37 -11.23
CA GLY A 112 -4.04 -15.62 -10.32
C GLY A 112 -4.45 -14.17 -10.07
N ILE A 113 -5.50 -13.65 -10.71
CA ILE A 113 -5.91 -12.25 -10.56
C ILE A 113 -6.52 -12.01 -9.18
N TYR A 114 -6.02 -11.00 -8.47
CA TYR A 114 -6.47 -10.67 -7.13
C TYR A 114 -7.94 -10.20 -7.10
N THR A 115 -8.73 -10.75 -6.19
CA THR A 115 -10.16 -10.45 -6.08
C THR A 115 -10.50 -9.63 -4.85
N HIS A 116 -10.00 -10.06 -3.68
CA HIS A 116 -10.19 -9.40 -2.40
C HIS A 116 -9.21 -9.94 -1.36
N ASP A 117 -9.03 -9.17 -0.30
CA ASP A 117 -8.34 -9.62 0.90
C ASP A 117 -9.39 -9.91 2.00
N LEU A 118 -9.11 -10.88 2.86
CA LEU A 118 -9.89 -11.24 4.04
C LEU A 118 -9.07 -10.96 5.29
N LEU A 119 -9.57 -10.09 6.15
CA LEU A 119 -9.07 -9.93 7.51
C LEU A 119 -9.77 -10.93 8.43
N CYS A 120 -9.01 -11.79 9.08
CA CYS A 120 -9.48 -12.87 9.96
C CYS A 120 -8.62 -12.95 11.22
N LEU A 121 -9.07 -13.69 12.24
CA LEU A 121 -8.20 -14.01 13.37
C LEU A 121 -7.02 -14.87 12.89
N GLU A 122 -5.90 -14.76 13.58
CA GLU A 122 -4.67 -15.49 13.22
C GLU A 122 -4.85 -17.02 13.21
N ASP A 123 -5.69 -17.53 14.10
CA ASP A 123 -6.00 -18.95 14.25
C ASP A 123 -7.10 -19.45 13.28
N GLU A 124 -7.62 -18.60 12.41
CA GLU A 124 -8.64 -18.98 11.42
C GLU A 124 -8.01 -19.60 10.18
N ALA A 125 -8.55 -20.75 9.76
CA ALA A 125 -8.33 -21.26 8.41
C ALA A 125 -8.98 -20.29 7.40
N CYS A 126 -8.18 -19.41 6.82
CA CYS A 126 -8.68 -18.29 6.04
C CYS A 126 -9.01 -18.64 4.58
N GLY A 127 -8.58 -19.81 4.06
CA GLY A 127 -8.89 -20.31 2.72
C GLY A 127 -8.21 -19.60 1.54
N GLY A 128 -7.52 -18.48 1.77
CA GLY A 128 -6.69 -17.77 0.79
C GLY A 128 -5.20 -17.88 1.11
N VAL A 129 -4.37 -17.15 0.37
CA VAL A 129 -2.93 -17.07 0.63
C VAL A 129 -2.66 -16.09 1.78
N PRO A 130 -2.09 -16.52 2.92
CA PRO A 130 -1.75 -15.60 4.01
C PRO A 130 -0.67 -14.60 3.58
N LEU A 131 -0.80 -13.34 4.00
CA LEU A 131 0.11 -12.26 3.61
C LEU A 131 1.08 -11.83 4.70
N LEU A 132 0.74 -12.05 5.98
CA LEU A 132 1.66 -11.79 7.08
C LEU A 132 2.52 -13.02 7.31
N GLU A 133 3.82 -12.84 7.16
CA GLU A 133 4.84 -13.85 7.40
C GLU A 133 5.59 -13.51 8.69
N ARG A 134 5.98 -14.54 9.44
CA ARG A 134 6.79 -14.38 10.64
C ARG A 134 8.23 -14.06 10.23
N VAL A 135 8.62 -12.80 10.35
CA VAL A 135 9.97 -12.33 10.00
C VAL A 135 10.93 -12.29 11.19
N MET A 136 10.39 -12.26 12.41
CA MET A 136 11.16 -12.17 13.65
C MET A 136 10.50 -13.06 14.72
N GLU A 137 11.32 -13.72 15.53
CA GLU A 137 10.92 -14.54 16.68
C GLU A 137 11.94 -14.32 17.79
N ASP A 138 11.48 -14.06 19.01
CA ASP A 138 12.34 -13.83 20.20
C ASP A 138 13.49 -12.81 20.02
N GLY A 139 13.30 -11.84 19.12
CA GLY A 139 14.27 -10.79 18.81
C GLY A 139 15.20 -11.09 17.63
N ASP A 140 15.17 -12.30 17.10
CA ASP A 140 16.00 -12.74 15.99
C ASP A 140 15.21 -12.74 14.68
N ILE A 141 15.86 -12.35 13.58
CA ILE A 141 15.29 -12.47 12.23
C ILE A 141 15.30 -13.95 11.85
N VAL A 142 14.12 -14.50 11.55
CA VAL A 142 13.94 -15.94 11.25
C VAL A 142 13.75 -16.24 9.76
N ILE A 143 13.96 -15.24 8.90
CA ILE A 143 13.92 -15.39 7.45
C ILE A 143 15.25 -15.01 6.81
N ASN A 144 15.50 -15.55 5.62
CA ASN A 144 16.54 -15.01 4.76
C ASN A 144 16.00 -13.74 4.09
N LEU A 145 16.61 -12.59 4.38
CA LEU A 145 16.21 -11.33 3.77
C LEU A 145 16.41 -11.41 2.25
N PRO A 146 15.36 -11.12 1.45
CA PRO A 146 15.47 -11.18 0.00
C PRO A 146 16.38 -10.07 -0.53
N ASP A 147 17.08 -10.35 -1.62
CA ASP A 147 17.83 -9.32 -2.33
C ASP A 147 16.89 -8.37 -3.11
N ILE A 148 17.46 -7.28 -3.62
CA ILE A 148 16.69 -6.26 -4.34
C ILE A 148 16.02 -6.77 -5.61
N LYS A 149 16.58 -7.78 -6.29
CA LYS A 149 15.97 -8.36 -7.50
C LYS A 149 14.74 -9.18 -7.13
N VAL A 150 14.84 -10.00 -6.08
CA VAL A 150 13.70 -10.76 -5.56
C VAL A 150 12.56 -9.83 -5.12
N ILE A 151 12.89 -8.73 -4.45
CA ILE A 151 11.89 -7.72 -4.05
C ILE A 151 11.25 -7.07 -5.29
N HIS A 152 12.05 -6.68 -6.27
CA HIS A 152 11.59 -6.08 -7.52
C HIS A 152 10.65 -7.02 -8.29
N ASP A 153 11.05 -8.28 -8.46
CA ASP A 153 10.28 -9.26 -9.23
C ASP A 153 8.95 -9.57 -8.54
N ARG A 154 8.96 -9.74 -7.21
CA ARG A 154 7.73 -9.87 -6.42
C ARG A 154 6.80 -8.67 -6.57
N ALA A 155 7.33 -7.44 -6.57
CA ALA A 155 6.52 -6.24 -6.75
C ALA A 155 5.90 -6.18 -8.16
N ARG A 156 6.70 -6.46 -9.19
CA ARG A 156 6.25 -6.53 -10.59
C ARG A 156 5.17 -7.59 -10.78
N GLU A 157 5.37 -8.79 -10.25
CA GLU A 157 4.38 -9.86 -10.29
C GLU A 157 3.10 -9.47 -9.54
N SER A 158 3.23 -8.85 -8.36
CA SER A 158 2.06 -8.39 -7.59
C SER A 158 1.25 -7.35 -8.35
N ILE A 159 1.90 -6.42 -9.05
CA ILE A 159 1.23 -5.45 -9.91
C ILE A 159 0.59 -6.16 -11.10
N ALA A 160 1.24 -7.15 -11.72
CA ALA A 160 0.68 -7.89 -12.85
C ALA A 160 -0.67 -8.56 -12.49
N HIS A 161 -0.76 -9.16 -11.29
CA HIS A 161 -1.96 -9.84 -10.78
C HIS A 161 -3.09 -8.90 -10.31
N LEU A 162 -2.85 -7.58 -10.19
CA LEU A 162 -3.93 -6.63 -9.90
C LEU A 162 -4.90 -6.53 -11.09
N PRO A 163 -6.22 -6.49 -10.85
CA PRO A 163 -7.20 -6.11 -11.87
C PRO A 163 -6.85 -4.76 -12.53
N GLN A 164 -7.08 -4.65 -13.84
CA GLN A 164 -6.67 -3.47 -14.63
C GLN A 164 -7.20 -2.14 -14.07
N LYS A 165 -8.42 -2.13 -13.52
CA LYS A 165 -9.00 -0.94 -12.89
C LYS A 165 -8.17 -0.36 -11.75
N PHE A 166 -7.38 -1.17 -11.05
CA PHE A 166 -6.50 -0.69 -9.97
C PHE A 166 -5.14 -0.18 -10.47
N LYS A 167 -4.88 -0.24 -11.78
CA LYS A 167 -3.68 0.30 -12.43
C LYS A 167 -3.96 1.64 -13.13
N ASP A 168 -5.19 2.13 -13.06
CA ASP A 168 -5.58 3.44 -13.57
C ASP A 168 -5.12 4.51 -12.57
N ILE A 169 -4.30 5.45 -13.04
CA ILE A 169 -3.77 6.56 -12.24
C ILE A 169 -4.71 7.76 -12.18
N LYS A 170 -5.73 7.81 -13.04
CA LYS A 170 -6.70 8.92 -13.15
C LYS A 170 -7.94 8.67 -12.30
N ASN A 171 -8.36 7.41 -12.19
CA ASN A 171 -9.57 7.04 -11.45
C ASN A 171 -9.23 6.23 -10.20
N THR A 172 -9.83 6.62 -9.07
CA THR A 172 -9.65 5.89 -7.81
C THR A 172 -10.65 4.74 -7.70
N HIS A 173 -10.13 3.56 -7.36
CA HIS A 173 -10.95 2.38 -7.09
C HIS A 173 -10.59 1.79 -5.74
N THR A 174 -11.61 1.40 -4.97
CA THR A 174 -11.39 0.76 -3.67
C THR A 174 -11.19 -0.74 -3.81
N TYR A 175 -10.06 -1.25 -3.33
CA TYR A 175 -9.83 -2.68 -3.23
C TYR A 175 -10.68 -3.30 -2.11
N THR A 176 -11.27 -4.46 -2.37
CA THR A 176 -12.20 -5.07 -1.42
C THR A 176 -11.44 -5.77 -0.30
N VAL A 177 -11.69 -5.33 0.94
CA VAL A 177 -11.20 -6.01 2.15
C VAL A 177 -12.40 -6.48 2.99
N LYS A 178 -12.64 -7.79 2.99
CA LYS A 178 -13.69 -8.46 3.78
C LYS A 178 -13.18 -8.75 5.19
N LYS A 179 -14.12 -9.06 6.09
CA LYS A 179 -13.85 -9.44 7.48
C LYS A 179 -14.53 -10.76 7.77
N SER A 180 -13.84 -11.69 8.40
CA SER A 180 -14.40 -13.00 8.73
C SER A 180 -15.57 -12.88 9.71
N LYS A 181 -16.44 -13.89 9.75
CA LYS A 181 -17.60 -13.92 10.67
C LYS A 181 -17.13 -13.91 12.13
N ARG A 182 -16.16 -14.77 12.48
CA ARG A 182 -15.56 -14.84 13.82
C ARG A 182 -14.96 -13.51 14.26
N LEU A 183 -14.21 -12.83 13.38
CA LEU A 183 -13.64 -11.53 13.69
C LEU A 183 -14.73 -10.46 13.95
N GLN A 184 -15.80 -10.46 13.16
CA GLN A 184 -16.91 -9.53 13.35
C GLN A 184 -17.68 -9.81 14.65
N GLU A 185 -17.88 -11.08 15.00
CA GLU A 185 -18.49 -11.50 16.27
C GLU A 185 -17.64 -11.08 17.46
N LEU A 186 -16.32 -11.32 17.41
CA LEU A 186 -15.38 -10.89 18.44
C LEU A 186 -15.40 -9.38 18.63
N LYS A 187 -15.43 -8.61 17.54
CA LYS A 187 -15.55 -7.15 17.59
C LYS A 187 -16.82 -6.73 18.35
N LYS A 188 -17.98 -7.29 17.99
CA LYS A 188 -19.26 -6.98 18.64
C LYS A 188 -19.25 -7.32 20.13
N HIS A 189 -18.70 -8.48 20.49
CA HIS A 189 -18.57 -8.91 21.88
C HIS A 189 -17.68 -7.98 22.69
N THR A 190 -16.51 -7.64 22.14
CA THR A 190 -15.53 -6.73 22.76
C THR A 190 -16.12 -5.32 22.94
N GLU A 191 -16.87 -4.84 21.96
CA GLU A 191 -17.57 -3.55 22.02
C GLU A 191 -18.63 -3.50 23.12
N LYS A 192 -19.46 -4.55 23.23
CA LYS A 192 -20.45 -4.64 24.29
C LYS A 192 -19.78 -4.61 25.67
N GLY A 193 -18.73 -5.40 25.88
CA GLY A 193 -18.02 -5.46 27.17
C GLY A 193 -17.37 -4.13 27.56
N LEU A 194 -16.81 -3.40 26.59
CA LEU A 194 -16.19 -2.11 26.85
C LEU A 194 -17.20 -0.99 27.13
N ARG A 195 -18.38 -1.01 26.49
CA ARG A 195 -19.50 -0.11 26.83
C ARG A 195 -20.04 -0.39 28.25
N GLU A 196 -20.21 -1.66 28.60
CA GLU A 196 -20.65 -2.05 29.95
C GLU A 196 -19.65 -1.64 31.03
N ALA A 197 -18.34 -1.77 30.75
CA ALA A 197 -17.29 -1.34 31.67
C ALA A 197 -17.25 0.20 31.84
N ALA A 198 -17.46 0.96 30.76
CA ALA A 198 -17.50 2.42 30.80
C ALA A 198 -18.69 2.96 31.60
N ASN A 199 -19.81 2.23 31.61
CA ASN A 199 -21.03 2.61 32.33
C ASN A 199 -21.06 2.18 33.80
N LYS A 200 -20.04 1.46 34.30
CA LYS A 200 -19.95 1.11 35.73
C LYS A 200 -19.41 2.32 36.52
N PRO A 201 -20.04 2.72 37.65
CA PRO A 201 -19.53 3.81 38.48
C PRO A 201 -18.13 3.46 39.00
N GLN A 202 -17.17 4.38 38.81
CA GLN A 202 -15.86 4.26 39.44
C GLN A 202 -16.05 4.22 40.95
N LYS A 203 -15.73 3.08 41.59
CA LYS A 203 -15.72 2.99 43.05
C LYS A 203 -14.71 4.01 43.58
N ALA A 204 -15.20 5.06 44.22
CA ALA A 204 -14.36 6.00 44.96
C ALA A 204 -13.57 5.22 46.01
N ALA A 205 -12.25 5.14 45.84
CA ALA A 205 -11.36 4.66 46.88
C ALA A 205 -11.37 5.72 47.99
N ILE A 206 -12.18 5.49 49.02
CA ILE A 206 -12.14 6.26 50.26
C ILE A 206 -10.83 5.88 50.97
N VAL A 207 -9.80 6.72 50.79
CA VAL A 207 -8.62 6.70 51.65
C VAL A 207 -9.03 7.31 52.99
N LYS A 208 -9.27 6.46 54.00
CA LYS A 208 -9.35 6.93 55.38
C LYS A 208 -7.93 7.33 55.81
N LYS A 209 -7.76 8.60 56.18
CA LYS A 209 -6.58 9.11 56.89
C LYS A 209 -6.52 8.54 58.30
#